data_AF-A0A383D304-F1
#
_entry.id   AF-A0A383D304-F1
#
_cell.length_a   1.000
_cell.length_b   1.000
_cell.length_c   1.000
_cell.angle_alpha   90.00
_cell.angle_beta   90.00
_cell.angle_gamma   90.00
#
_symmetry.space_group_name_H-M   'P 1'
#
loop_
_entity.id
_entity.type
_entity.pdbx_description
1 polymer ?
#
loop_
_entity_poly.entity_id
_entity_poly.type
_entity_poly.pdbx_seq_one_letter_code
_entity_poly.pdbx_strand_id
1 'polypeptide(L)'
;MQEFLYKRMFKLVIQHWPYLLLSTLAALIYVVLNSASIWLTASLINNILMDFQQLLADHSQLTVKGALTLNEKLKYWTNGFILRETPHETLKILCISIMVVFLTKNVFLYMKNFFMTLVQFHLITELRNRLYKHFNALSFSYFDQKKSGELTSIVINDV
;
A
#
# COMPACT_ATOMS: atom_id res chain seq x y z
N MET A 1 17.52 25.15 -12.05
CA MET A 1 18.33 23.94 -12.32
C MET A 1 17.68 22.66 -11.76
N GLN A 2 17.06 22.68 -10.57
CA GLN A 2 16.40 21.50 -9.96
C GLN A 2 15.18 20.94 -10.72
N GLU A 3 14.36 21.77 -11.38
CA GLU A 3 13.18 21.27 -12.12
C GLU A 3 13.53 20.28 -13.25
N PHE A 4 14.71 20.42 -13.86
CA PHE A 4 15.17 19.52 -14.93
C PHE A 4 15.54 18.13 -14.42
N LEU A 5 15.98 18.00 -13.16
CA LEU A 5 16.36 16.72 -12.55
C LEU A 5 15.14 15.83 -12.29
N TYR A 6 14.12 16.37 -11.61
CA TYR A 6 12.89 15.62 -11.35
C TYR A 6 12.17 15.20 -12.63
N LYS A 7 12.11 16.09 -13.63
CA LYS A 7 11.51 15.78 -14.93
C LYS A 7 12.27 14.67 -15.67
N ARG A 8 13.60 14.63 -15.54
CA ARG A 8 14.45 13.61 -16.15
C ARG A 8 14.31 12.26 -15.45
N MET A 9 14.27 12.24 -14.11
CA MET A 9 13.98 11.03 -13.34
C MET A 9 12.59 10.50 -13.65
N PHE A 10 11.58 11.36 -13.68
CA PHE A 10 10.20 10.99 -14.03
C PHE A 10 10.11 10.35 -15.42
N LYS A 11 10.85 10.85 -16.41
CA LYS A 11 10.93 10.27 -17.75
C LYS A 11 11.54 8.85 -17.77
N LEU A 12 12.41 8.50 -16.82
CA LEU A 12 12.94 7.15 -16.67
C LEU A 12 11.93 6.22 -16.00
N VAL A 13 11.24 6.74 -14.98
CA VAL A 13 10.20 6.02 -14.24
C VAL A 13 8.99 5.69 -15.12
N ILE A 14 8.53 6.63 -15.94
CA ILE A 14 7.33 6.45 -16.79
C ILE A 14 7.49 5.38 -17.87
N GLN A 15 8.73 5.03 -18.25
CA GLN A 15 8.97 3.92 -19.18
C GLN A 15 8.51 2.56 -18.60
N HIS A 16 8.43 2.45 -17.27
CA HIS A 16 7.99 1.25 -16.54
C HIS A 16 6.59 1.43 -15.89
N TRP A 17 5.76 2.33 -16.45
CA TRP A 17 4.42 2.65 -15.96
C TRP A 17 3.50 1.45 -15.67
N PRO A 18 3.44 0.34 -16.45
CA PRO A 18 2.47 -0.73 -16.16
C PRO A 18 2.70 -1.38 -14.79
N TYR A 19 3.96 -1.62 -14.41
CA TYR A 19 4.28 -2.19 -13.10
C TYR A 19 4.04 -1.20 -11.95
N LEU A 20 4.29 0.09 -12.21
CA LEU A 20 3.95 1.15 -11.25
C LEU A 20 2.46 1.24 -11.02
N LEU A 21 1.65 1.25 -12.08
CA LEU A 21 0.20 1.30 -11.99
C LEU A 21 -0.33 0.09 -11.22
N LEU A 22 0.20 -1.11 -11.49
CA LEU A 22 -0.19 -2.32 -10.78
C LEU A 22 0.19 -2.28 -9.29
N SER A 23 1.38 -1.76 -8.96
CA SER A 23 1.79 -1.50 -7.57
C SER A 23 0.88 -0.50 -6.89
N THR A 24 0.53 0.60 -7.56
CA THR A 24 -0.37 1.64 -7.03
C THR A 24 -1.77 1.09 -6.79
N LEU A 25 -2.32 0.29 -7.71
CA LEU A 25 -3.62 -0.37 -7.51
C LEU A 25 -3.59 -1.32 -6.31
N ALA A 26 -2.56 -2.17 -6.21
CA ALA A 26 -2.38 -3.04 -5.05
C ALA A 26 -2.24 -2.25 -3.74
N ALA A 27 -1.58 -1.09 -3.78
CA ALA A 27 -1.44 -0.19 -2.63
C ALA A 27 -2.78 0.43 -2.20
N LEU A 28 -3.62 0.86 -3.15
CA LEU A 28 -4.96 1.39 -2.84
C LEU A 28 -5.84 0.32 -2.18
N ILE A 29 -5.84 -0.90 -2.71
CA ILE A 29 -6.57 -2.03 -2.11
C ILE A 29 -6.03 -2.34 -0.71
N TYR A 30 -4.71 -2.37 -0.55
CA TYR A 30 -4.07 -2.55 0.75
C TYR A 30 -4.51 -1.50 1.76
N VAL A 31 -4.54 -0.21 1.38
CA VAL A 31 -4.97 0.87 2.29
C VAL A 31 -6.41 0.67 2.73
N VAL A 32 -7.32 0.36 1.81
CA VAL A 32 -8.73 0.09 2.13
C VAL A 32 -8.85 -1.09 3.10
N LEU A 33 -8.16 -2.20 2.84
CA LEU A 33 -8.19 -3.38 3.72
C LEU A 33 -7.51 -3.11 5.07
N ASN A 34 -6.48 -2.28 5.11
CA ASN A 34 -5.83 -1.89 6.36
C ASN A 34 -6.74 -1.01 7.21
N SER A 35 -7.44 -0.05 6.60
CA SER A 35 -8.46 0.75 7.28
C SER A 35 -9.62 -0.12 7.78
N ALA A 36 -10.10 -1.06 6.97
CA ALA A 36 -11.12 -2.03 7.38
C ALA A 36 -10.64 -2.89 8.56
N SER A 37 -9.38 -3.35 8.53
CA SER A 37 -8.76 -4.10 9.62
C SER A 37 -8.74 -3.31 10.94
N ILE A 38 -8.35 -2.04 10.91
CA ILE A 38 -8.36 -1.18 12.11
C ILE A 38 -9.79 -0.98 12.63
N TRP A 39 -10.74 -0.72 11.72
CA TRP A 39 -12.15 -0.56 12.07
C TRP A 39 -12.76 -1.82 12.71
N LEU A 40 -12.49 -3.00 12.14
CA LEU A 40 -12.96 -4.27 12.68
C LEU A 40 -12.35 -4.58 14.05
N THR A 41 -11.07 -4.24 14.26
CA THR A 41 -10.45 -4.36 15.59
C THR A 41 -11.14 -3.45 16.62
N ALA A 42 -11.47 -2.21 16.24
CA ALA A 42 -12.25 -1.32 17.11
C ALA A 42 -13.66 -1.90 17.40
N SER A 43 -14.29 -2.50 16.39
CA SER A 43 -15.58 -3.19 16.55
C SER A 43 -15.49 -4.41 17.47
N LEU A 44 -14.39 -5.17 17.42
CA LEU A 44 -14.13 -6.29 18.33
C LEU A 44 -14.05 -5.79 19.78
N ILE A 45 -13.28 -4.72 20.02
CA ILE A 45 -13.12 -4.12 21.34
C ILE A 45 -14.48 -3.66 21.88
N ASN A 46 -15.27 -2.94 21.06
CA ASN A 46 -16.62 -2.53 21.46
C ASN A 46 -17.54 -3.72 21.74
N ASN A 47 -17.46 -4.79 20.95
CA ASN A 47 -18.29 -5.98 21.14
C ASN A 47 -17.93 -6.76 22.42
N ILE A 48 -16.68 -6.74 22.84
CA ILE A 48 -16.22 -7.38 24.09
C ILE A 48 -16.56 -6.51 25.31
N LEU A 49 -16.47 -5.18 25.19
CA LEU A 49 -16.63 -4.25 26.32
C LEU A 49 -18.08 -3.80 26.58
N MET A 50 -18.93 -3.74 25.55
CA MET A 50 -20.34 -3.30 25.67
C MET A 50 -21.30 -4.49 25.75
N ASP A 51 -22.45 -4.28 26.40
CA ASP A 51 -23.52 -5.27 26.46
C ASP A 51 -24.11 -5.52 25.05
N PHE A 52 -24.29 -6.78 24.68
CA PHE A 52 -24.84 -7.18 23.40
C PHE A 52 -26.25 -6.63 23.16
N GLN A 53 -27.07 -6.51 24.22
CA GLN A 53 -28.40 -5.92 24.10
C GLN A 53 -28.34 -4.44 23.69
N GLN A 54 -27.35 -3.69 24.17
CA GLN A 54 -27.14 -2.30 23.79
C GLN A 54 -26.71 -2.20 22.31
N LEU A 55 -25.89 -3.13 21.81
CA LEU A 55 -25.48 -3.16 20.40
C LEU A 55 -26.67 -3.41 19.45
N LEU A 56 -27.60 -4.28 19.85
CA LEU A 56 -28.84 -4.52 19.11
C LEU A 56 -29.76 -3.30 19.13
N ALA A 57 -29.91 -2.65 20.30
CA ALA A 57 -30.69 -1.43 20.44
C ALA A 57 -30.13 -0.30 19.57
N ASP A 58 -28.82 -0.07 19.60
CA ASP A 58 -28.14 0.92 18.76
C ASP A 58 -28.35 0.63 17.27
N HIS A 59 -28.22 -0.64 16.84
CA HIS A 59 -28.45 -1.01 15.45
C HIS A 59 -29.90 -0.75 15.02
N SER A 60 -30.88 -1.07 15.87
CA SER A 60 -32.29 -0.80 15.60
C SER A 60 -32.59 0.71 15.52
N GLN A 61 -31.98 1.53 16.38
CA GLN A 61 -32.11 2.98 16.29
C GLN A 61 -31.53 3.53 14.97
N LEU A 62 -30.40 2.98 14.51
CA LEU A 62 -29.81 3.34 13.22
C LEU A 62 -30.67 2.93 12.02
N THR A 63 -31.45 1.83 12.10
CA THR A 63 -32.37 1.46 11.01
C THR A 63 -33.54 2.44 10.84
N VAL A 64 -33.99 3.03 11.94
CA VAL A 64 -35.15 3.95 11.96
C VAL A 64 -34.73 5.39 11.66
N LYS A 65 -33.47 5.74 11.93
CA LYS A 65 -32.94 7.09 11.71
C LYS A 65 -32.78 7.35 10.20
N GLY A 66 -33.74 8.07 9.61
CA GLY A 66 -33.80 8.32 8.16
C GLY A 66 -32.63 9.11 7.55
N ALA A 67 -31.86 9.84 8.35
CA ALA A 67 -30.63 10.52 7.92
C ALA A 67 -29.45 10.08 8.79
N LEU A 68 -28.57 9.27 8.21
CA LEU A 68 -27.37 8.76 8.88
C LEU A 68 -26.15 9.61 8.52
N THR A 69 -25.36 9.98 9.53
CA THR A 69 -24.03 10.53 9.35
C THR A 69 -23.07 9.48 8.76
N LEU A 70 -21.92 9.90 8.21
CA LEU A 70 -20.96 8.97 7.61
C LEU A 70 -20.50 7.87 8.58
N ASN A 71 -20.28 8.23 9.85
CA ASN A 71 -19.90 7.27 10.90
C ASN A 71 -21.04 6.28 11.18
N GLU A 72 -22.26 6.78 11.32
CA GLU A 72 -23.45 5.94 11.55
C GLU A 72 -23.72 5.00 10.37
N LYS A 73 -23.48 5.46 9.13
CA LYS A 73 -23.59 4.62 7.93
C LYS A 73 -22.55 3.50 7.91
N LEU A 74 -21.30 3.80 8.32
CA LEU A 74 -20.24 2.79 8.45
C LEU A 74 -20.57 1.77 9.55
N LYS A 75 -21.04 2.23 10.71
CA LYS A 75 -21.50 1.35 11.81
C LYS A 75 -22.68 0.49 11.36
N TYR A 76 -23.67 1.06 10.69
CA TYR A 76 -24.83 0.34 10.18
C TYR A 76 -24.42 -0.78 9.21
N TRP A 77 -23.57 -0.48 8.24
CA TRP A 77 -23.08 -1.47 7.28
C TRP A 77 -22.24 -2.57 7.94
N THR A 78 -21.36 -2.17 8.86
CA THR A 78 -20.52 -3.11 9.63
C THR A 78 -21.37 -4.04 10.48
N ASN A 79 -22.35 -3.48 11.20
CA ASN A 79 -23.24 -4.24 12.05
C ASN A 79 -24.14 -5.17 11.22
N GLY A 80 -24.63 -4.74 10.06
CA GLY A 80 -25.39 -5.61 9.16
C GLY A 80 -24.59 -6.81 8.67
N PHE A 81 -23.27 -6.65 8.49
CA PHE A 81 -22.40 -7.76 8.09
C PHE A 81 -22.10 -8.73 9.26
N ILE A 82 -21.90 -8.19 10.47
CA ILE A 82 -21.32 -8.93 11.61
C ILE A 82 -22.36 -9.39 12.64
N LEU A 83 -23.37 -8.57 12.97
CA LEU A 83 -24.36 -8.92 14.00
C LEU A 83 -25.22 -10.10 13.55
N ARG A 84 -25.43 -11.02 14.50
CA ARG A 84 -26.33 -12.17 14.41
C ARG A 84 -27.30 -12.16 15.59
N GLU A 85 -28.17 -13.16 15.66
CA GLU A 85 -29.17 -13.29 16.71
C GLU A 85 -28.53 -13.54 18.08
N THR A 86 -27.36 -14.18 18.12
CA THR A 86 -26.64 -14.48 19.35
C THR A 86 -25.29 -13.74 19.47
N PRO A 87 -24.85 -13.42 20.69
CA PRO A 87 -23.54 -12.80 20.93
C PRO A 87 -22.39 -13.70 20.51
N HIS A 88 -22.50 -15.01 20.76
CA HIS A 88 -21.48 -15.98 20.41
C HIS A 88 -21.26 -16.10 18.90
N GLU A 89 -22.34 -16.14 18.11
CA GLU A 89 -22.23 -16.19 16.65
C GLU A 89 -21.69 -14.88 16.06
N THR A 90 -22.14 -13.75 16.61
CA THR A 90 -21.64 -12.41 16.23
C THR A 90 -20.12 -12.35 16.41
N LEU A 91 -19.62 -12.75 17.59
CA LEU A 91 -18.20 -12.76 17.89
C LEU A 91 -17.42 -13.74 16.98
N LYS A 92 -17.97 -14.93 16.73
CA LYS A 92 -17.35 -15.91 15.83
C LYS A 92 -17.16 -15.35 14.42
N ILE A 93 -18.18 -14.72 13.86
CA ILE A 93 -18.12 -14.12 12.52
C ILE A 93 -17.17 -12.93 12.50
N LEU A 94 -17.18 -12.11 13.55
CA LEU A 94 -16.26 -10.98 13.69
C LEU A 94 -14.80 -11.47 13.66
N CYS A 95 -14.46 -12.48 14.45
CA CYS A 95 -13.12 -13.09 14.48
C CYS A 95 -12.70 -13.66 13.12
N ILE A 96 -13.59 -14.40 12.45
CA ILE A 96 -13.31 -14.96 11.11
C ILE A 96 -13.10 -13.83 10.08
N SER A 97 -13.95 -12.80 10.11
CA SER A 97 -13.84 -11.64 9.22
C SER A 97 -12.50 -10.92 9.40
N ILE A 98 -12.10 -10.68 10.66
CA ILE A 98 -10.77 -10.13 10.97
C ILE A 98 -9.67 -11.00 10.37
N MET A 99 -9.71 -12.31 10.60
CA MET A 99 -8.68 -13.23 10.10
C MET A 99 -8.57 -13.17 8.57
N VAL A 100 -9.70 -13.17 7.85
CA VAL A 100 -9.73 -13.04 6.39
C VAL A 100 -9.18 -11.70 5.93
N VAL A 101 -9.64 -10.59 6.50
CA VAL A 101 -9.17 -9.24 6.12
C VAL A 101 -7.67 -9.08 6.39
N PHE A 102 -7.17 -9.59 7.51
CA PHE A 102 -5.74 -9.57 7.83
C PHE A 102 -4.93 -10.44 6.86
N LEU A 103 -5.43 -11.60 6.45
CA LEU A 103 -4.73 -12.42 5.47
C LEU A 103 -4.69 -11.73 4.11
N THR A 104 -5.85 -11.28 3.62
CA THR A 104 -5.98 -10.62 2.32
C THR A 104 -5.18 -9.32 2.26
N LYS A 105 -5.18 -8.48 3.31
CA LYS A 105 -4.38 -7.25 3.31
C LYS A 105 -2.87 -7.56 3.19
N ASN A 106 -2.40 -8.63 3.82
CA ASN A 106 -0.99 -9.02 3.73
C ASN A 106 -0.61 -9.54 2.33
N VAL A 107 -1.52 -10.21 1.63
CA VAL A 107 -1.32 -10.58 0.22
C VAL A 107 -1.15 -9.33 -0.64
N PHE A 108 -2.01 -8.32 -0.50
CA PHE A 108 -1.87 -7.06 -1.25
C PHE A 108 -0.64 -6.25 -0.84
N LEU A 109 -0.24 -6.29 0.44
CA LEU A 109 1.02 -5.72 0.91
C LEU A 109 2.22 -6.38 0.21
N TYR A 110 2.21 -7.69 0.08
CA TYR A 110 3.25 -8.42 -0.66
C TYR A 110 3.24 -8.02 -2.14
N MET A 111 2.07 -8.04 -2.80
CA MET A 111 1.95 -7.69 -4.22
C MET A 111 2.46 -6.27 -4.50
N LYS A 112 2.05 -5.26 -3.72
CA LYS A 112 2.53 -3.88 -3.95
C LYS A 112 4.05 -3.78 -3.79
N ASN A 113 4.62 -4.47 -2.80
CA ASN A 113 6.06 -4.44 -2.55
C ASN A 113 6.81 -5.17 -3.68
N PHE A 114 6.31 -6.33 -4.13
CA PHE A 114 6.89 -7.08 -5.23
C PHE A 114 6.96 -6.25 -6.52
N PHE A 115 5.86 -5.64 -6.94
CA PHE A 115 5.84 -4.79 -8.13
C PHE A 115 6.71 -3.53 -7.96
N MET A 116 6.73 -2.93 -6.77
CA MET A 116 7.62 -1.79 -6.49
C MET A 116 9.10 -2.18 -6.61
N THR A 117 9.50 -3.31 -6.05
CA THR A 117 10.88 -3.81 -6.14
C THR A 117 11.28 -4.14 -7.57
N LEU A 118 10.39 -4.72 -8.37
CA LEU A 118 10.64 -4.93 -9.80
C LEU A 118 10.93 -3.61 -10.52
N VAL A 119 10.13 -2.56 -10.28
CA VAL A 119 10.37 -1.24 -10.87
C VAL A 119 11.72 -0.69 -10.43
N GLN A 120 12.05 -0.79 -9.14
CA GLN A 120 13.35 -0.34 -8.61
C GLN A 120 14.52 -1.03 -9.32
N PHE A 121 14.48 -2.35 -9.48
CA PHE A 121 15.54 -3.08 -10.18
C PHE A 121 15.68 -2.67 -11.64
N HIS A 122 14.58 -2.51 -12.37
CA HIS A 122 14.63 -2.05 -13.76
C HIS A 122 15.20 -0.64 -13.86
N LEU A 123 14.84 0.26 -12.93
CA LEU A 123 15.35 1.63 -12.91
C LEU A 123 16.86 1.67 -12.63
N ILE A 124 17.32 0.96 -11.61
CA ILE A 124 18.75 0.91 -11.27
C ILE A 124 19.55 0.32 -12.43
N THR A 125 19.06 -0.75 -13.05
CA THR A 125 19.72 -1.40 -14.19
C THR A 125 19.79 -0.46 -15.39
N GLU A 126 18.71 0.24 -15.71
CA GLU A 126 18.67 1.20 -16.81
C GLU A 126 19.59 2.41 -16.57
N LEU A 127 19.63 2.94 -15.33
CA LEU A 127 20.55 4.01 -14.95
C LEU A 127 22.00 3.58 -15.12
N ARG A 128 22.35 2.39 -14.61
CA ARG A 128 23.69 1.84 -14.71
C ARG A 128 24.09 1.62 -16.18
N ASN A 129 23.19 1.07 -17.00
CA ASN A 129 23.43 0.87 -18.43
C ASN A 129 23.65 2.18 -19.20
N ARG A 130 22.89 3.24 -18.89
CA ARG A 130 23.08 4.56 -19.50
C ARG A 130 24.41 5.18 -19.11
N LEU A 131 24.80 5.04 -17.84
CA LEU A 131 26.05 5.56 -17.32
C LEU A 131 27.25 4.83 -17.97
N TYR A 132 27.20 3.50 -18.07
CA TYR A 132 28.23 2.73 -18.78
C TYR A 132 28.35 3.11 -20.26
N LYS A 133 27.22 3.25 -20.98
CA LYS A 133 27.23 3.69 -22.39
C LYS A 133 27.85 5.08 -22.53
N HIS A 134 27.59 5.98 -21.59
CA HIS A 134 28.20 7.31 -21.59
C HIS A 134 29.71 7.26 -21.35
N PHE A 135 30.16 6.46 -20.37
CA PHE A 135 31.58 6.27 -20.09
C PHE A 135 32.33 5.71 -21.30
N ASN A 136 31.80 4.68 -21.97
CA ASN A 136 32.44 4.10 -23.15
C ASN A 136 32.54 5.06 -24.36
N ALA A 137 31.80 6.17 -24.36
CA ALA A 137 31.88 7.18 -25.40
C ALA A 137 32.89 8.31 -25.09
N LEU A 138 33.51 8.31 -23.90
CA LEU A 138 34.49 9.32 -23.50
C LEU A 138 35.87 9.04 -24.10
N SER A 139 36.66 10.09 -24.27
CA SER A 139 38.02 10.00 -24.84
C SER A 139 39.02 9.42 -23.84
N PHE A 140 40.11 8.84 -24.35
CA PHE A 140 41.21 8.36 -23.51
C PHE A 140 41.80 9.44 -22.58
N SER A 141 41.84 10.71 -23.04
CA SER A 141 42.33 11.83 -22.22
C SER A 141 41.48 12.08 -20.97
N TYR A 142 40.18 11.79 -21.01
CA TYR A 142 39.32 11.88 -19.83
C TYR A 142 39.71 10.83 -18.78
N PHE A 143 39.98 9.60 -19.24
CA PHE A 143 40.37 8.49 -18.35
C PHE A 143 41.78 8.66 -17.78
N ASP A 144 42.68 9.32 -18.49
CA ASP A 144 44.04 9.61 -18.01
C ASP A 144 44.02 10.61 -16.82
N GLN A 145 43.06 11.53 -16.81
CA GLN A 145 42.91 12.54 -15.75
C GLN A 145 42.13 12.04 -14.52
N LYS A 146 41.41 10.92 -14.63
CA LYS A 146 40.48 10.43 -13.61
C LYS A 146 40.89 9.07 -13.06
N LYS A 147 40.86 8.92 -11.73
CA LYS A 147 41.20 7.65 -11.09
C LYS A 147 40.12 6.61 -11.41
N SER A 148 40.53 5.43 -11.88
CA SER A 148 39.60 4.32 -12.17
C SER A 148 38.70 3.94 -10.97
N GLY A 149 39.24 4.04 -9.75
CA GLY A 149 38.47 3.82 -8.51
C GLY A 149 37.36 4.85 -8.28
N GLU A 150 37.54 6.11 -8.68
CA GLU A 150 36.52 7.17 -8.60
C GLU A 150 35.34 6.82 -9.54
N LEU A 151 35.65 6.45 -10.79
CA LEU A 151 34.64 6.06 -11.78
C LEU A 151 33.86 4.80 -11.35
N THR A 152 34.56 3.84 -10.76
CA THR A 152 33.94 2.60 -10.25
C THR A 152 33.02 2.89 -9.07
N SER A 153 33.43 3.79 -8.16
CA SER A 153 32.58 4.21 -7.03
C SER A 153 31.29 4.88 -7.51
N ILE A 154 31.36 5.76 -8.51
CA ILE A 154 30.17 6.43 -9.07
C ILE A 154 29.16 5.40 -9.60
N VAL A 155 29.61 4.33 -10.25
CA VAL A 155 28.72 3.33 -10.85
C VAL A 155 28.07 2.40 -9.81
N ILE A 156 28.81 2.08 -8.74
CA ILE A 156 28.40 1.09 -7.75
C ILE A 156 27.65 1.74 -6.59
N ASN A 157 28.12 2.89 -6.11
CA ASN A 157 27.62 3.53 -4.89
C ASN A 157 26.70 4.72 -5.16
N ASP A 158 26.91 5.48 -6.23
CA ASP A 158 26.17 6.73 -6.47
C ASP A 158 24.90 6.55 -7.33
N VAL A 159 24.75 5.41 -8.00
CA VAL A 159 23.55 5.03 -8.79
C VAL A 159 22.49 4.39 -7.91
#